data_AF-A0A2T6L9G3-F1
#
_entry.id   AF-A0A2T6L9G3-F1
#
_cell.length_a   1.000
_cell.length_b   1.000
_cell.length_c   1.000
_cell.angle_alpha   90.00
_cell.angle_beta   90.00
_cell.angle_gamma   90.00
#
_symmetry.space_group_name_H-M   'P 1'
#
loop_
_entity.id
_entity.type
_entity.pdbx_description
1 polymer ?
#
loop_
_entity_poly.entity_id
_entity_poly.type
_entity_poly.pdbx_seq_one_letter_code
_entity_poly.pdbx_strand_id
1 'polypeptide(L)'
;MSLPSTSRTSLFRRGLVAVATATTLLAGGLVVAPAAQAALPVVDVHERQGTTVTTSMFASGSTIWGDVDEQILRPARFGYSVALKASGGTMLGAEVEVTLQKIDREPVRKRTIEMKRTSTGMASRGAINFTGTIAPGTYRVGVEVFTVVRKADGTRVRHLIDVNEAQRVQFKRATVVDASISSDATDGRPARINASARVLRVADDGSISWLRIRSGAAILSYDADGPWGDKRAVFVRDLTIGSDGRISTVVETREGYWKVTYPGTSRFAASTGWVPELCGC
;
A
#
# COMPACT_ATOMS: atom_id res chain seq x y z
N MET A 1 58.18 53.09 -11.19
CA MET A 1 58.50 51.90 -10.36
C MET A 1 57.20 51.33 -9.82
N SER A 2 57.11 49.99 -9.78
CA SER A 2 56.08 49.11 -9.19
C SER A 2 54.64 49.12 -9.75
N LEU A 3 54.30 47.99 -10.37
CA LEU A 3 53.01 47.50 -10.84
C LEU A 3 51.98 47.26 -9.69
N PRO A 4 50.67 47.23 -9.99
CA PRO A 4 49.63 46.81 -9.05
C PRO A 4 49.51 45.28 -9.02
N SER A 5 49.42 44.70 -7.82
CA SER A 5 49.24 43.26 -7.62
C SER A 5 47.84 42.91 -7.13
N THR A 6 47.24 41.99 -7.87
CA THR A 6 45.95 41.29 -7.76
C THR A 6 45.74 40.43 -6.51
N SER A 7 44.49 40.30 -6.07
CA SER A 7 43.72 39.02 -5.95
C SER A 7 42.41 39.26 -5.16
N ARG A 8 41.22 39.14 -5.77
CA ARG A 8 40.40 37.92 -6.01
C ARG A 8 39.90 37.22 -4.73
N THR A 9 38.58 37.28 -4.49
CA THR A 9 37.64 36.17 -4.16
C THR A 9 36.24 36.76 -3.88
N SER A 10 35.31 36.68 -4.84
CA SER A 10 34.25 35.66 -5.02
C SER A 10 32.94 35.98 -4.28
N LEU A 11 32.01 36.56 -5.05
CA LEU A 11 30.57 36.60 -4.81
C LEU A 11 29.99 35.18 -4.83
N PHE A 12 29.09 34.83 -3.90
CA PHE A 12 27.84 34.06 -4.13
C PHE A 12 27.13 33.79 -2.79
N ARG A 13 26.18 34.67 -2.42
CA ARG A 13 25.12 34.39 -1.44
C ARG A 13 23.92 35.31 -1.72
N ARG A 14 22.94 34.77 -2.47
CA ARG A 14 21.52 35.17 -2.53
C ARG A 14 20.79 33.95 -3.10
N GLY A 15 19.66 33.46 -2.62
CA GLY A 15 18.76 33.84 -1.55
C GLY A 15 17.61 32.81 -1.65
N LEU A 16 17.32 32.12 -0.55
CA LEU A 16 16.23 31.15 -0.46
C LEU A 16 14.91 31.94 -0.33
N VAL A 17 14.00 31.81 -1.29
CA VAL A 17 12.64 32.36 -1.18
C VAL A 17 11.68 31.19 -0.96
N ALA A 18 10.91 31.31 0.12
CA ALA A 18 9.93 30.36 0.60
C ALA A 18 8.73 30.23 -0.36
N VAL A 19 8.29 28.99 -0.58
CA VAL A 19 7.01 28.67 -1.22
C VAL A 19 5.94 28.64 -0.14
N ALA A 20 4.90 29.47 -0.31
CA ALA A 20 3.72 29.47 0.53
C ALA A 20 2.46 29.28 -0.32
N THR A 21 1.51 28.54 0.27
CA THR A 21 0.05 28.49 0.01
C THR A 21 -0.48 27.76 -1.23
N ALA A 22 -1.19 26.65 -0.98
CA ALA A 22 -2.62 26.53 -1.33
C ALA A 22 -3.24 25.31 -0.62
N THR A 23 -4.03 25.57 0.43
CA THR A 23 -5.01 24.64 1.00
C THR A 23 -6.42 25.21 0.78
N THR A 24 -7.37 24.30 0.63
CA THR A 24 -8.85 24.42 0.66
C THR A 24 -9.59 24.97 -0.56
N LEU A 25 -10.31 24.06 -1.24
CA LEU A 25 -11.77 24.14 -1.41
C LEU A 25 -12.32 22.75 -1.82
N LEU A 26 -13.12 22.17 -0.92
CA LEU A 26 -13.95 20.98 -1.10
C LEU A 26 -15.38 21.47 -0.87
N ALA A 27 -16.22 21.51 -1.92
CA ALA A 27 -17.68 21.32 -1.85
C ALA A 27 -18.34 21.57 -3.22
N GLY A 28 -19.17 20.62 -3.65
CA GLY A 28 -20.28 20.87 -4.57
C GLY A 28 -20.04 20.43 -6.02
N GLY A 29 -20.60 19.26 -6.39
CA GLY A 29 -20.77 18.87 -7.80
C GLY A 29 -20.41 17.41 -8.07
N LEU A 30 -21.16 16.47 -7.49
CA LEU A 30 -21.12 15.07 -7.84
C LEU A 30 -21.78 14.89 -9.23
N VAL A 31 -21.07 15.26 -10.29
CA VAL A 31 -21.31 14.66 -11.60
C VAL A 31 -20.47 13.39 -11.60
N VAL A 32 -21.16 12.25 -11.54
CA VAL A 32 -20.57 10.91 -11.63
C VAL A 32 -19.87 10.82 -12.98
N ALA A 33 -18.59 11.19 -13.00
CA ALA A 33 -17.70 10.80 -14.07
C ALA A 33 -17.61 9.26 -14.02
N PRO A 34 -17.75 8.55 -15.15
CA PRO A 34 -17.54 7.12 -15.18
C PRO A 34 -16.13 6.85 -14.65
N ALA A 35 -15.99 5.88 -13.74
CA ALA A 35 -14.77 5.57 -13.01
C ALA A 35 -13.54 5.79 -13.90
N ALA A 36 -12.89 6.94 -13.71
CA ALA A 36 -11.60 7.19 -14.30
C ALA A 36 -10.73 6.04 -13.80
N GLN A 37 -10.34 5.14 -14.71
CA GLN A 37 -9.19 4.29 -14.46
C GLN A 37 -8.08 5.27 -14.13
N ALA A 38 -7.79 5.45 -12.84
CA ALA A 38 -6.80 6.39 -12.37
C ALA A 38 -5.57 6.19 -13.25
N ALA A 39 -5.16 7.25 -13.94
CA ALA A 39 -4.01 7.19 -14.83
C ALA A 39 -2.86 6.61 -14.01
N LEU A 40 -2.31 5.47 -14.45
CA LEU A 40 -1.27 4.78 -13.71
C LEU A 40 -0.10 5.76 -13.47
N PRO A 41 0.55 5.74 -12.30
CA PRO A 41 1.71 6.57 -12.04
C PRO A 41 2.81 6.35 -13.09
N VAL A 42 3.34 7.43 -13.65
CA VAL A 42 4.49 7.37 -14.55
C VAL A 42 5.73 7.00 -13.76
N VAL A 43 6.46 5.99 -14.22
CA VAL A 43 7.71 5.52 -13.60
C VAL A 43 8.93 5.82 -14.46
N ASP A 44 8.75 6.01 -15.76
CA ASP A 44 9.83 6.41 -16.67
C ASP A 44 9.30 7.10 -17.95
N VAL A 45 10.13 7.96 -18.52
CA VAL A 45 9.93 8.58 -19.84
C VAL A 45 11.24 8.47 -20.61
N HIS A 46 11.28 7.59 -21.62
CA HIS A 46 12.48 7.32 -22.40
C HIS A 46 12.38 7.90 -23.81
N GLU A 47 13.28 8.82 -24.13
CA GLU A 47 13.37 9.48 -25.43
C GLU A 47 14.52 8.92 -26.27
N ARG A 48 14.25 8.65 -27.55
CA ARG A 48 15.28 8.20 -28.49
C ARG A 48 14.94 8.60 -29.91
N GLN A 49 15.88 9.25 -30.61
CA GLN A 49 15.75 9.56 -32.04
C GLN A 49 14.41 10.23 -32.40
N GLY A 50 13.88 11.12 -31.55
CA GLY A 50 12.61 11.83 -31.80
C GLY A 50 11.33 11.01 -31.53
N THR A 51 11.44 9.82 -30.92
CA THR A 51 10.31 9.07 -30.36
C THR A 51 10.42 9.03 -28.85
N THR A 52 9.28 9.03 -28.16
CA THR A 52 9.22 8.92 -26.69
C THR A 52 8.39 7.71 -26.31
N VAL A 53 8.79 6.98 -25.28
CA VAL A 53 7.99 5.94 -24.63
C VAL A 53 7.84 6.29 -23.15
N THR A 54 6.60 6.50 -22.73
CA THR A 54 6.23 6.70 -21.33
C THR A 54 5.78 5.36 -20.74
N THR A 55 6.41 4.97 -19.64
CA THR A 55 6.09 3.76 -18.89
C THR A 55 5.37 4.16 -17.61
N SER A 56 4.22 3.53 -17.36
CA SER A 56 3.41 3.76 -16.16
C SER A 56 3.10 2.45 -15.47
N MET A 57 3.13 2.45 -14.14
CA MET A 57 3.01 1.23 -13.37
C MET A 57 2.25 1.43 -12.05
N PHE A 58 1.49 0.42 -11.67
CA PHE A 58 1.01 0.21 -10.31
C PHE A 58 1.26 -1.23 -9.87
N ALA A 59 1.63 -1.41 -8.61
CA ALA A 59 1.93 -2.70 -8.02
C ALA A 59 1.40 -2.77 -6.57
N SER A 60 1.01 -3.97 -6.14
CA SER A 60 0.52 -4.20 -4.77
C SER A 60 0.87 -5.60 -4.27
N GLY A 61 1.18 -5.68 -2.98
CA GLY A 61 1.36 -6.95 -2.26
C GLY A 61 0.17 -7.24 -1.37
N SER A 62 -0.24 -8.51 -1.29
CA SER A 62 -1.30 -8.93 -0.39
C SER A 62 -0.83 -9.06 1.06
N THR A 63 -1.80 -9.13 1.97
CA THR A 63 -1.55 -9.66 3.32
C THR A 63 -1.36 -11.19 3.23
N ILE A 64 -0.45 -11.73 4.04
CA ILE A 64 -0.20 -13.16 4.20
C ILE A 64 -1.22 -13.69 5.20
N TRP A 65 -2.08 -14.59 4.75
CA TRP A 65 -3.17 -15.19 5.52
C TRP A 65 -3.00 -16.70 5.64
N GLY A 66 -3.59 -17.28 6.67
CA GLY A 66 -3.66 -18.72 6.86
C GLY A 66 -4.84 -19.07 7.74
N ASP A 67 -5.31 -20.31 7.60
CA ASP A 67 -6.24 -20.95 8.51
C ASP A 67 -5.43 -21.75 9.54
N VAL A 68 -5.36 -21.22 10.77
CA VAL A 68 -4.54 -21.83 11.83
C VAL A 68 -5.13 -23.15 12.30
N ASP A 69 -6.44 -23.33 12.23
CA ASP A 69 -7.09 -24.55 12.73
C ASP A 69 -6.91 -25.68 11.71
N GLU A 70 -7.00 -25.38 10.42
CA GLU A 70 -6.77 -26.34 9.33
C GLU A 70 -5.28 -26.50 8.96
N GLN A 71 -4.38 -25.70 9.54
CA GLN A 71 -2.96 -25.62 9.19
C GLN A 71 -2.71 -25.31 7.70
N ILE A 72 -3.55 -24.47 7.09
CA ILE A 72 -3.46 -24.09 5.67
C ILE A 72 -2.95 -22.66 5.52
N LEU A 73 -1.79 -22.48 4.85
CA LEU A 73 -1.34 -21.15 4.42
C LEU A 73 -2.00 -20.75 3.09
N ARG A 74 -2.67 -19.59 3.06
CA ARG A 74 -3.27 -19.07 1.82
C ARG A 74 -2.19 -18.46 0.93
N PRO A 75 -2.21 -18.68 -0.40
CA PRO A 75 -1.24 -18.08 -1.31
C PRO A 75 -1.26 -16.55 -1.22
N ALA A 76 -0.09 -15.97 -0.93
CA ALA A 76 0.08 -14.52 -1.07
C ALA A 76 0.06 -14.14 -2.56
N ARG A 77 -0.38 -12.91 -2.86
CA ARG A 77 -0.53 -12.41 -4.22
C ARG A 77 0.24 -11.12 -4.42
N PHE A 78 0.97 -11.04 -5.54
CA PHE A 78 1.53 -9.80 -6.06
C PHE A 78 0.74 -9.40 -7.30
N GLY A 79 0.01 -8.28 -7.23
CA GLY A 79 -0.74 -7.73 -8.35
C GLY A 79 0.02 -6.59 -9.02
N TYR A 80 -0.04 -6.50 -10.35
CA TYR A 80 0.58 -5.42 -11.10
C TYR A 80 -0.29 -4.93 -12.26
N SER A 81 -0.05 -3.71 -12.69
CA SER A 81 -0.58 -3.09 -13.91
C SER A 81 0.53 -2.28 -14.56
N VAL A 82 0.77 -2.49 -15.85
CA VAL A 82 1.75 -1.73 -16.63
C VAL A 82 1.05 -1.16 -17.86
N ALA A 83 1.32 0.11 -18.17
CA ALA A 83 0.87 0.76 -19.38
C ALA A 83 2.03 1.47 -20.07
N LEU A 84 2.03 1.40 -21.41
CA LEU A 84 3.02 2.03 -22.27
C LEU A 84 2.31 2.98 -23.24
N LYS A 85 2.86 4.19 -23.37
CA LYS A 85 2.39 5.18 -24.34
C LYS A 85 3.56 5.68 -25.17
N ALA A 86 3.40 5.73 -26.49
CA ALA A 86 4.40 6.28 -27.39
C ALA A 86 3.97 7.64 -27.95
N SER A 87 4.95 8.51 -28.22
CA SER A 87 4.82 9.71 -29.04
C SER A 87 5.93 9.76 -30.11
N GLY A 88 5.75 10.57 -31.16
CA GLY A 88 6.67 10.63 -32.31
C GLY A 88 6.55 9.42 -33.28
N GLY A 89 5.63 8.50 -33.02
CA GLY A 89 5.37 7.34 -33.85
C GLY A 89 4.33 6.39 -33.24
N THR A 90 4.22 5.21 -33.84
CA THR A 90 3.29 4.15 -33.44
C THR A 90 4.06 2.96 -32.90
N MET A 91 3.75 2.53 -31.68
CA MET A 91 4.33 1.33 -31.08
C MET A 91 3.77 0.06 -31.73
N LEU A 92 4.65 -0.88 -32.09
CA LEU A 92 4.28 -2.12 -32.81
C LEU A 92 3.90 -3.26 -31.87
N GLY A 93 4.46 -3.28 -30.66
CA GLY A 93 4.27 -4.25 -29.60
C GLY A 93 5.33 -4.03 -28.53
N ALA A 94 5.19 -4.66 -27.38
CA ALA A 94 6.20 -4.61 -26.33
C ALA A 94 6.32 -5.95 -25.61
N GLU A 95 7.55 -6.29 -25.23
CA GLU A 95 7.82 -7.31 -24.24
C GLU A 95 8.18 -6.59 -22.94
N VAL A 96 7.53 -6.97 -21.85
CA VAL A 96 7.72 -6.37 -20.53
C VAL A 96 8.04 -7.46 -19.53
N GLU A 97 9.13 -7.29 -18.79
CA GLU A 97 9.43 -8.10 -17.62
C GLU A 97 9.16 -7.30 -16.35
N VAL A 98 8.27 -7.81 -15.50
CA VAL A 98 8.04 -7.27 -14.16
C VAL A 98 8.83 -8.09 -13.16
N THR A 99 9.61 -7.40 -12.32
CA THR A 99 10.44 -8.04 -11.30
C THR A 99 9.97 -7.66 -9.90
N LEU A 100 10.07 -8.59 -8.95
CA LEU A 100 9.82 -8.37 -7.53
C LEU A 100 11.00 -8.90 -6.72
N GLN A 101 11.63 -8.03 -5.93
CA GLN A 101 12.80 -8.35 -5.13
C GLN A 101 12.65 -7.84 -3.70
N LYS A 102 13.03 -8.65 -2.71
CA LYS A 102 13.06 -8.19 -1.32
C LYS A 102 14.25 -7.26 -1.10
N ILE A 103 14.07 -6.12 -0.42
CA ILE A 103 15.10 -5.06 -0.28
C ILE A 103 16.42 -5.57 0.35
N ASP A 104 16.40 -6.69 1.05
CA ASP A 104 17.52 -7.27 1.81
C ASP A 104 17.92 -8.68 1.33
N ARG A 105 17.42 -9.15 0.19
CA ARG A 105 17.73 -10.50 -0.32
C ARG A 105 17.88 -10.54 -1.84
N GLU A 106 18.64 -11.53 -2.30
CA GLU A 106 18.92 -11.75 -3.71
C GLU A 106 17.81 -12.40 -4.57
N PRO A 107 16.80 -13.15 -4.07
CA PRO A 107 15.88 -13.81 -4.97
C PRO A 107 14.93 -12.79 -5.61
N VAL A 108 15.04 -12.69 -6.94
CA VAL A 108 14.15 -11.93 -7.81
C VAL A 108 13.09 -12.89 -8.37
N ARG A 109 11.82 -12.52 -8.25
CA ARG A 109 10.73 -13.17 -8.98
C ARG A 109 10.42 -12.35 -10.21
N LYS A 110 10.25 -12.99 -11.36
CA LYS A 110 10.08 -12.34 -12.67
C LYS A 110 8.80 -12.82 -13.36
N ARG A 111 8.19 -11.95 -14.15
CA ARG A 111 7.05 -12.27 -15.02
C ARG A 111 7.17 -11.52 -16.33
N THR A 112 7.35 -12.27 -17.41
CA THR A 112 7.34 -11.75 -18.78
C THR A 112 5.90 -11.62 -19.29
N ILE A 113 5.64 -10.54 -20.01
CA ILE A 113 4.35 -10.13 -20.53
C ILE A 113 4.54 -9.69 -21.98
N GLU A 114 3.84 -10.35 -22.90
CA GLU A 114 3.71 -9.85 -24.27
C GLU A 114 2.53 -8.89 -24.36
N MET A 115 2.80 -7.64 -24.73
CA MET A 115 1.80 -6.61 -24.91
C MET A 115 1.56 -6.39 -26.40
N LYS A 116 0.37 -6.78 -26.86
CA LYS A 116 -0.13 -6.42 -28.19
C LYS A 116 -0.87 -5.10 -28.13
N ARG A 117 -0.81 -4.34 -29.22
CA ARG A 117 -1.54 -3.09 -29.36
C ARG A 117 -3.05 -3.34 -29.29
N THR A 118 -3.76 -2.61 -28.43
CA THR A 118 -5.24 -2.55 -28.44
C THR A 118 -5.72 -1.20 -28.95
N SER A 119 -7.03 -1.05 -29.12
CA SER A 119 -7.67 0.23 -29.49
C SER A 119 -7.49 1.33 -28.44
N THR A 120 -7.18 0.98 -27.19
CA THR A 120 -7.04 1.90 -26.05
C THR A 120 -5.59 2.17 -25.64
N GLY A 121 -4.60 1.57 -26.31
CA GLY A 121 -3.17 1.71 -26.01
C GLY A 121 -2.47 0.36 -25.82
N MET A 122 -1.38 0.33 -25.07
CA MET A 122 -0.79 -0.92 -24.56
C MET A 122 -0.86 -0.91 -23.04
N ALA A 123 -1.76 -1.71 -22.49
CA ALA A 123 -1.90 -1.90 -21.05
C ALA A 123 -2.09 -3.39 -20.74
N SER A 124 -1.47 -3.84 -19.65
CA SER A 124 -1.59 -5.21 -19.18
C SER A 124 -1.72 -5.22 -17.67
N ARG A 125 -2.55 -6.12 -17.16
CA ARG A 125 -2.78 -6.35 -15.74
C ARG A 125 -2.58 -7.83 -15.46
N GLY A 126 -1.97 -8.14 -14.33
CA GLY A 126 -1.70 -9.52 -13.95
C GLY A 126 -1.47 -9.68 -12.46
N ALA A 127 -1.35 -10.94 -12.07
CA ALA A 127 -0.99 -11.32 -10.71
C ALA A 127 -0.03 -12.51 -10.73
N ILE A 128 0.89 -12.53 -9.78
CA ILE A 128 1.74 -13.67 -9.45
C ILE A 128 1.26 -14.22 -8.12
N ASN A 129 0.89 -15.50 -8.08
CA ASN A 129 0.58 -16.21 -6.85
C ASN A 129 1.86 -16.84 -6.30
N PHE A 130 2.14 -16.66 -5.01
CA PHE A 130 3.24 -17.33 -4.35
C PHE A 130 2.74 -18.66 -3.78
N THR A 131 3.16 -19.76 -4.41
CA THR A 131 3.00 -21.11 -3.86
C THR A 131 4.09 -21.31 -2.81
N GLY A 132 3.76 -21.17 -1.53
CA GLY A 132 4.69 -21.25 -0.40
C GLY A 132 4.84 -19.93 0.37
N THR A 133 5.74 -19.91 1.36
CA THR A 133 5.87 -18.78 2.30
C THR A 133 6.69 -17.64 1.70
N ILE A 134 6.04 -16.51 1.42
CA ILE A 134 6.74 -15.23 1.19
C ILE A 134 7.07 -14.58 2.55
N ALA A 135 8.29 -14.06 2.70
CA ALA A 135 8.68 -13.37 3.92
C ALA A 135 7.95 -12.02 4.00
N PRO A 136 7.41 -11.61 5.17
CA PRO A 136 6.88 -10.27 5.32
C PRO A 136 8.00 -9.23 5.19
N GLY A 137 7.65 -8.02 4.76
CA GLY A 137 8.57 -6.91 4.59
C GLY A 137 8.33 -6.11 3.32
N THR A 138 9.28 -5.22 3.03
CA THR A 138 9.21 -4.33 1.86
C THR A 138 10.01 -4.92 0.71
N TYR A 139 9.42 -4.86 -0.48
CA TYR A 139 9.97 -5.35 -1.73
C TYR A 139 10.03 -4.21 -2.74
N ARG A 140 11.06 -4.22 -3.59
CA ARG A 140 11.19 -3.39 -4.78
C ARG A 140 10.52 -4.09 -5.95
N VAL A 141 9.87 -3.30 -6.78
CA VAL A 141 9.28 -3.73 -8.03
C VAL A 141 10.05 -3.05 -9.16
N GLY A 142 10.59 -3.84 -10.07
CA GLY A 142 11.24 -3.35 -11.28
C GLY A 142 10.41 -3.62 -12.53
N VAL A 143 10.71 -2.88 -13.59
CA VAL A 143 10.12 -3.10 -14.91
C VAL A 143 11.18 -2.91 -16.00
N GLU A 144 11.34 -3.93 -16.83
CA GLU A 144 12.16 -3.89 -18.04
C GLU A 144 11.23 -3.93 -19.26
N VAL A 145 11.45 -3.05 -20.24
CA VAL A 145 10.61 -2.94 -21.44
C VAL A 145 11.47 -2.97 -22.68
N PHE A 146 11.13 -3.88 -23.59
CA PHE A 146 11.62 -3.87 -24.96
C PHE A 146 10.47 -3.55 -25.92
N THR A 147 10.62 -2.51 -26.72
CA THR A 147 9.60 -2.12 -27.71
C THR A 147 10.18 -1.47 -28.95
N VAL A 148 9.39 -1.43 -30.02
CA VAL A 148 9.72 -0.78 -31.29
C VAL A 148 8.63 0.24 -31.65
N VAL A 149 9.06 1.47 -31.87
CA VAL A 149 8.21 2.56 -32.36
C VAL A 149 8.51 2.81 -33.83
N ARG A 150 7.47 2.75 -34.66
CA ARG A 150 7.53 3.10 -36.09
C ARG A 150 7.08 4.53 -36.30
N LYS A 151 7.96 5.37 -36.83
CA LYS A 151 7.66 6.75 -37.22
C LYS A 151 6.77 6.82 -38.46
N ALA A 152 6.26 8.01 -38.76
CA ALA A 152 5.45 8.26 -39.96
C ALA A 152 6.22 8.00 -41.27
N ASP A 153 7.53 8.27 -41.28
CA ASP A 153 8.44 8.01 -42.41
C ASP A 153 8.79 6.52 -42.59
N GLY A 154 8.25 5.63 -41.74
CA GLY A 154 8.52 4.19 -41.79
C GLY A 154 9.73 3.73 -40.97
N THR A 155 10.56 4.66 -40.47
CA THR A 155 11.74 4.35 -39.64
C THR A 155 11.33 3.65 -38.35
N ARG A 156 12.10 2.63 -37.94
CA ARG A 156 11.86 1.87 -36.70
C ARG A 156 12.90 2.24 -35.64
N VAL A 157 12.43 2.75 -34.50
CA VAL A 157 13.26 3.08 -33.35
C VAL A 157 13.02 2.04 -32.25
N ARG A 158 14.10 1.40 -31.77
CA ARG A 158 14.05 0.43 -30.68
C ARG A 158 14.22 1.15 -29.33
N HIS A 159 13.37 0.85 -28.37
CA HIS A 159 13.50 1.30 -26.99
C HIS A 159 13.80 0.11 -26.08
N LEU A 160 14.79 0.31 -25.21
CA LEU A 160 15.14 -0.54 -24.09
C LEU A 160 15.02 0.34 -22.86
N ILE A 161 14.15 -0.02 -21.93
CA ILE A 161 13.89 0.74 -20.71
C ILE A 161 14.10 -0.21 -19.54
N ASP A 162 14.86 0.21 -18.55
CA ASP A 162 15.09 -0.54 -17.32
C ASP A 162 14.86 0.38 -16.12
N VAL A 163 13.84 0.06 -15.33
CA VAL A 163 13.51 0.76 -14.10
C VAL A 163 13.62 -0.23 -12.94
N ASN A 164 14.77 -0.20 -12.26
CA ASN A 164 15.08 -1.11 -11.16
C ASN A 164 14.21 -0.94 -9.89
N GLU A 165 13.71 0.27 -9.64
CA GLU A 165 12.86 0.58 -8.47
C GLU A 165 11.65 1.42 -8.88
N ALA A 166 10.82 0.86 -9.76
CA ALA A 166 9.60 1.50 -10.25
C ALA A 166 8.61 1.76 -9.11
N GLN A 167 8.46 0.81 -8.18
CA GLN A 167 7.62 0.96 -6.98
C GLN A 167 8.14 0.16 -5.78
N ARG A 168 7.60 0.46 -4.59
CA ARG A 168 7.76 -0.34 -3.37
C ARG A 168 6.44 -0.95 -2.94
N VAL A 169 6.45 -2.23 -2.61
CA VAL A 169 5.27 -2.94 -2.09
C VAL A 169 5.59 -3.60 -0.76
N GLN A 170 4.58 -3.79 0.08
CA GLN A 170 4.74 -4.38 1.40
C GLN A 170 3.86 -5.62 1.57
N PHE A 171 4.49 -6.72 1.99
CA PHE A 171 3.79 -7.92 2.43
C PHE A 171 3.76 -7.93 3.95
N LYS A 172 2.56 -8.04 4.52
CA LYS A 172 2.34 -8.04 5.97
C LYS A 172 1.71 -9.35 6.39
N ARG A 173 1.96 -9.77 7.63
CA ARG A 173 1.24 -10.91 8.19
C ARG A 173 -0.15 -10.49 8.65
N ALA A 174 -1.12 -11.37 8.51
CA ALA A 174 -2.46 -11.18 9.04
C ALA A 174 -2.42 -10.91 10.54
N THR A 175 -3.31 -10.03 10.96
CA THR A 175 -3.58 -9.75 12.38
C THR A 175 -5.06 -9.95 12.60
N VAL A 176 -5.43 -10.44 13.78
CA VAL A 176 -6.80 -10.56 14.27
C VAL A 176 -6.89 -9.87 15.62
N VAL A 177 -8.01 -9.21 15.87
CA VAL A 177 -8.31 -8.63 17.19
C VAL A 177 -9.60 -9.27 17.67
N ASP A 178 -9.53 -9.82 18.87
CA ASP A 178 -10.69 -10.35 19.59
C ASP A 178 -11.00 -9.41 20.74
N ALA A 179 -12.23 -8.95 20.82
CA ALA A 179 -12.68 -8.01 21.81
C ALA A 179 -13.96 -8.50 22.47
N SER A 180 -14.11 -8.20 23.76
CA SER A 180 -15.29 -8.45 24.55
C SER A 180 -15.54 -7.27 25.48
N ILE A 181 -16.76 -7.19 25.99
CA ILE A 181 -17.16 -6.24 27.01
C ILE A 181 -17.77 -7.01 28.16
N SER A 182 -17.39 -6.64 29.37
CA SER A 182 -18.06 -7.11 30.58
C SER A 182 -18.89 -5.95 31.12
N SER A 183 -20.20 -6.02 30.90
CA SER A 183 -21.22 -5.13 31.47
C SER A 183 -22.53 -5.89 31.60
N ASP A 184 -23.28 -5.61 32.66
CA ASP A 184 -24.61 -6.18 32.90
C ASP A 184 -25.75 -5.22 32.50
N ALA A 185 -25.45 -3.97 32.09
CA ALA A 185 -26.47 -2.97 31.72
C ALA A 185 -25.94 -1.87 30.76
N THR A 186 -26.87 -1.20 30.07
CA THR A 186 -26.65 0.01 29.23
C THR A 186 -27.04 1.31 29.95
N ASP A 187 -26.93 1.35 31.27
CA ASP A 187 -27.47 2.41 32.13
C ASP A 187 -26.52 3.60 32.36
N GLY A 188 -25.52 3.79 31.51
CA GLY A 188 -24.48 4.82 31.64
C GLY A 188 -23.41 4.50 32.69
N ARG A 189 -23.48 3.35 33.38
CA ARG A 189 -22.41 2.94 34.30
C ARG A 189 -21.14 2.53 33.55
N PRO A 190 -19.98 2.53 34.23
CA PRO A 190 -18.73 2.14 33.57
C PRO A 190 -18.72 0.65 33.20
N ALA A 191 -18.54 0.34 31.91
CA ALA A 191 -18.23 -0.99 31.40
C ALA A 191 -16.75 -1.16 31.13
N ARG A 192 -16.26 -2.40 31.23
CA ARG A 192 -14.88 -2.74 30.88
C ARG A 192 -14.84 -3.47 29.55
N ILE A 193 -14.11 -2.90 28.61
CA ILE A 193 -13.75 -3.55 27.35
C ILE A 193 -12.41 -4.23 27.54
N ASN A 194 -12.34 -5.51 27.16
CA ASN A 194 -11.13 -6.29 27.12
C ASN A 194 -10.89 -6.77 25.68
N ALA A 195 -9.67 -6.66 25.20
CA ALA A 195 -9.31 -7.13 23.88
C ALA A 195 -7.89 -7.70 23.85
N SER A 196 -7.61 -8.49 22.82
CA SER A 196 -6.25 -8.94 22.51
C SER A 196 -6.04 -8.94 21.01
N ALA A 197 -4.83 -8.58 20.59
CA ALA A 197 -4.41 -8.66 19.20
C ALA A 197 -3.46 -9.84 19.00
N ARG A 198 -3.71 -10.62 17.95
CA ARG A 198 -2.95 -11.82 17.58
C ARG A 198 -2.45 -11.67 16.15
N VAL A 199 -1.21 -12.06 15.89
CA VAL A 199 -0.61 -12.08 14.56
C VAL A 199 -0.38 -13.50 14.10
N LEU A 200 -0.52 -13.71 12.79
CA LEU A 200 -0.15 -14.98 12.19
C LEU A 200 1.36 -15.18 12.34
N ARG A 201 1.75 -16.32 12.90
CA ARG A 201 3.11 -16.82 12.90
C ARG A 201 3.17 -17.96 11.88
N VAL A 202 4.21 -17.94 11.05
CA VAL A 202 4.63 -19.05 10.20
C VAL A 202 6.02 -19.43 10.69
N ALA A 203 6.18 -20.65 11.19
CA ALA A 203 7.46 -21.18 11.64
C ALA A 203 8.31 -21.66 10.45
N ASP A 204 9.58 -21.98 10.71
CA ASP A 204 10.53 -22.38 9.67
C ASP A 204 10.18 -23.75 9.06
N ASP A 205 9.51 -24.61 9.84
CA ASP A 205 8.94 -25.89 9.38
C ASP A 205 7.61 -25.73 8.61
N GLY A 206 7.13 -24.50 8.43
CA GLY A 206 5.87 -24.19 7.74
C GLY A 206 4.62 -24.24 8.62
N SER A 207 4.72 -24.68 9.89
CA SER A 207 3.57 -24.69 10.80
C SER A 207 3.07 -23.28 11.10
N ILE A 208 1.75 -23.15 11.30
CA ILE A 208 1.11 -21.85 11.52
C ILE A 208 0.39 -21.78 12.86
N SER A 209 0.47 -20.62 13.50
CA SER A 209 -0.14 -20.37 14.81
C SER A 209 -0.47 -18.89 15.01
N TRP A 210 -1.35 -18.60 15.95
CA TRP A 210 -1.61 -17.23 16.41
C TRP A 210 -0.66 -16.86 17.55
N LEU A 211 0.13 -15.80 17.37
CA LEU A 211 0.99 -15.25 18.41
C LEU A 211 0.40 -13.93 18.93
N ARG A 212 0.30 -13.78 20.26
CA ARG A 212 -0.17 -12.53 20.86
C ARG A 212 0.83 -11.40 20.64
N ILE A 213 0.34 -10.21 20.27
CA ILE A 213 1.11 -8.98 20.23
C ILE A 213 1.30 -8.49 21.67
N ARG A 214 2.54 -8.29 22.12
CA ARG A 214 2.87 -7.90 23.51
C ARG A 214 3.16 -6.41 23.71
N SER A 215 3.08 -5.60 22.65
CA SER A 215 3.27 -4.16 22.73
C SER A 215 2.78 -3.48 21.45
N GLY A 216 2.38 -2.22 21.56
CA GLY A 216 1.91 -1.42 20.43
C GLY A 216 0.74 -0.52 20.82
N ALA A 217 0.19 0.17 19.81
CA ALA A 217 -0.99 0.99 19.96
C ALA A 217 -2.24 0.24 19.47
N ALA A 218 -3.37 0.55 20.09
CA ALA A 218 -4.70 0.20 19.62
C ALA A 218 -5.58 1.43 19.69
N ILE A 219 -6.64 1.46 18.90
CA ILE A 219 -7.60 2.56 18.87
C ILE A 219 -8.95 2.03 19.30
N LEU A 220 -9.62 2.74 20.20
CA LEU A 220 -11.00 2.50 20.55
C LEU A 220 -11.90 3.54 19.90
N SER A 221 -12.89 3.05 19.17
CA SER A 221 -13.93 3.87 18.56
C SER A 221 -15.30 3.31 18.91
N TYR A 222 -16.29 4.19 18.91
CA TYR A 222 -17.68 3.87 19.15
C TYR A 222 -18.51 4.20 17.92
N ASP A 223 -19.43 3.30 17.58
CA ASP A 223 -20.35 3.46 16.46
C ASP A 223 -21.78 3.26 16.97
N ALA A 224 -22.56 4.34 16.93
CA ALA A 224 -23.95 4.32 17.42
C ALA A 224 -24.89 3.56 16.48
N ASP A 225 -24.58 3.53 15.19
CA ASP A 225 -25.45 2.94 14.15
C ASP A 225 -25.01 1.52 13.77
N GLY A 226 -23.83 1.09 14.25
CA GLY A 226 -23.35 -0.28 14.19
C GLY A 226 -22.45 -0.61 13.00
N PRO A 227 -22.03 -1.88 12.85
CA PRO A 227 -20.90 -2.26 12.00
C PRO A 227 -21.17 -2.15 10.49
N TRP A 228 -22.32 -1.64 10.08
CA TRP A 228 -22.76 -1.55 8.68
C TRP A 228 -23.39 -0.18 8.42
N GLY A 229 -22.55 0.83 8.16
CA GLY A 229 -23.03 2.16 7.77
C GLY A 229 -21.94 3.08 7.20
N ASP A 230 -22.40 4.14 6.54
CA ASP A 230 -21.58 5.22 5.95
C ASP A 230 -21.19 6.31 6.98
N LYS A 231 -21.64 6.18 8.23
CA LYS A 231 -21.36 7.15 9.29
C LYS A 231 -19.99 6.88 9.90
N ARG A 232 -19.31 7.95 10.30
CA ARG A 232 -17.97 7.85 10.88
C ARG A 232 -18.08 7.47 12.35
N ALA A 233 -17.45 6.35 12.72
CA ALA A 233 -17.22 6.02 14.12
C ALA A 233 -16.66 7.21 14.88
N VAL A 234 -17.19 7.46 16.07
CA VAL A 234 -16.68 8.47 17.00
C VAL A 234 -15.41 7.91 17.63
N PHE A 235 -14.31 8.61 17.46
CA PHE A 235 -13.06 8.26 18.12
C PHE A 235 -13.18 8.57 19.61
N VAL A 236 -12.93 7.56 20.45
CA VAL A 236 -13.04 7.71 21.90
C VAL A 236 -11.68 7.90 22.55
N ARG A 237 -10.67 7.11 22.14
CA ARG A 237 -9.30 7.26 22.64
C ARG A 237 -8.29 6.32 21.96
N ASP A 238 -7.02 6.68 22.13
CA ASP A 238 -5.88 5.80 21.93
C ASP A 238 -5.67 4.89 23.14
N LEU A 239 -5.24 3.66 22.88
CA LEU A 239 -4.95 2.61 23.84
C LEU A 239 -3.56 2.05 23.61
N THR A 240 -2.97 1.50 24.66
CA THR A 240 -1.71 0.75 24.58
C THR A 240 -1.98 -0.73 24.81
N ILE A 241 -1.35 -1.58 24.01
CA ILE A 241 -1.33 -3.02 24.24
C ILE A 241 -0.34 -3.28 25.38
N GLY A 242 -0.84 -3.81 26.50
CA GLY A 242 -0.02 -4.14 27.66
C GLY A 242 1.05 -5.20 27.33
N SER A 243 2.05 -5.31 28.19
CA SER A 243 3.13 -6.31 28.06
C SER A 243 2.63 -7.76 28.11
N ASP A 244 1.46 -7.98 28.70
CA ASP A 244 0.71 -9.25 28.72
C ASP A 244 -0.10 -9.49 27.42
N GLY A 245 -0.04 -8.54 26.50
CA GLY A 245 -0.74 -8.50 25.22
C GLY A 245 -2.24 -8.27 25.32
N ARG A 246 -2.71 -7.77 26.47
CA ARG A 246 -4.10 -7.40 26.69
C ARG A 246 -4.28 -5.90 26.52
N ILE A 247 -5.46 -5.55 26.05
CA ILE A 247 -6.00 -4.20 26.02
C ILE A 247 -7.16 -4.23 27.00
N SER A 248 -7.14 -3.40 28.03
CA SER A 248 -8.26 -3.32 28.98
C SER A 248 -8.55 -1.87 29.28
N THR A 249 -9.82 -1.50 29.22
CA THR A 249 -10.17 -0.10 29.40
C THR A 249 -11.63 0.09 29.78
N VAL A 250 -11.91 1.19 30.50
CA VAL A 250 -13.26 1.48 31.02
C VAL A 250 -13.94 2.55 30.16
N VAL A 251 -15.18 2.32 29.77
CA VAL A 251 -16.03 3.23 28.98
C VAL A 251 -17.36 3.42 29.67
N GLU A 252 -18.06 4.50 29.37
CA GLU A 252 -19.47 4.64 29.72
C GLU A 252 -20.30 3.67 28.87
N THR A 253 -21.24 2.94 29.49
CA THR A 253 -22.14 2.06 28.74
C THR A 253 -23.10 2.88 27.89
N ARG A 254 -23.19 2.53 26.61
CA ARG A 254 -24.07 3.15 25.62
C ARG A 254 -24.53 2.08 24.65
N GLU A 255 -25.76 2.20 24.17
CA GLU A 255 -26.31 1.38 23.08
C GLU A 255 -25.45 1.57 21.81
N GLY A 256 -25.23 0.53 21.03
CA GLY A 256 -24.34 0.55 19.86
C GLY A 256 -23.07 -0.28 20.03
N TYR A 257 -22.12 -0.09 19.10
CA TYR A 257 -21.00 -1.00 18.89
C TYR A 257 -19.67 -0.37 19.23
N TRP A 258 -18.81 -1.16 19.87
CA TRP A 258 -17.44 -0.76 20.15
C TRP A 258 -16.49 -1.47 19.21
N LYS A 259 -15.53 -0.70 18.69
CA LYS A 259 -14.52 -1.19 17.77
C LYS A 259 -13.14 -1.01 18.37
N VAL A 260 -12.42 -2.12 18.53
CA VAL A 260 -11.00 -2.10 18.86
C VAL A 260 -10.20 -2.32 17.58
N THR A 261 -9.43 -1.33 17.18
CA THR A 261 -8.61 -1.37 15.96
C THR A 261 -7.15 -1.47 16.32
N TYR A 262 -6.47 -2.49 15.79
CA TYR A 262 -5.03 -2.48 15.68
C TYR A 262 -4.66 -1.86 14.33
N PRO A 263 -3.97 -0.70 14.30
CA PRO A 263 -3.69 0.03 13.06
C PRO A 263 -2.69 -0.69 12.14
N GLY A 264 -2.09 -1.79 12.59
CA GLY A 264 -1.03 -2.48 11.87
C GLY A 264 0.32 -1.79 12.03
N THR A 265 1.34 -2.41 11.44
CA THR A 265 2.69 -1.87 11.33
C THR A 265 3.23 -2.11 9.92
N SER A 266 4.52 -1.83 9.70
CA SER A 266 5.22 -2.28 8.49
C SER A 266 5.29 -3.81 8.37
N ARG A 267 5.12 -4.55 9.48
CA ARG A 267 5.22 -6.03 9.52
C ARG A 267 3.87 -6.72 9.59
N PHE A 268 2.87 -6.07 10.19
CA PHE A 268 1.57 -6.67 10.53
C PHE A 268 0.43 -5.89 9.93
N ALA A 269 -0.57 -6.57 9.38
CA ALA A 269 -1.74 -5.95 8.80
C ALA A 269 -2.58 -5.26 9.88
N ALA A 270 -3.34 -4.23 9.48
CA ALA A 270 -4.37 -3.66 10.32
C ALA A 270 -5.49 -4.68 10.53
N SER A 271 -6.13 -4.62 11.69
CA SER A 271 -7.25 -5.50 12.01
C SER A 271 -8.18 -4.86 13.03
N THR A 272 -9.41 -5.36 13.07
CA THR A 272 -10.48 -4.80 13.87
C THR A 272 -11.25 -5.91 14.56
N GLY A 273 -11.50 -5.75 15.85
CA GLY A 273 -12.41 -6.59 16.61
C GLY A 273 -13.62 -5.76 17.00
N TRP A 274 -14.80 -6.24 16.65
CA TRP A 274 -16.06 -5.65 17.09
C TRP A 274 -16.53 -6.31 18.38
N VAL A 275 -16.92 -5.47 19.32
CA VAL A 275 -17.63 -5.90 20.53
C VAL A 275 -19.12 -5.85 20.19
N PRO A 276 -19.86 -6.96 20.39
CA PRO A 276 -21.30 -6.98 20.14
C PRO A 276 -22.03 -5.93 20.99
N GLU A 277 -23.19 -5.52 20.48
CA GLU A 277 -24.07 -4.54 21.11
C GLU A 277 -24.43 -4.95 22.54
N LEU A 278 -24.36 -3.99 23.46
CA LEU A 278 -24.96 -4.15 24.77
C LEU A 278 -26.48 -3.97 24.57
N CYS A 279 -27.24 -5.05 24.59
CA CYS A 279 -28.70 -4.94 24.62
C CYS A 279 -29.13 -4.45 26.00
N GLY A 280 -29.90 -3.36 26.06
CA GLY A 280 -30.68 -3.06 27.26
C GLY A 280 -31.70 -4.18 27.47
N CYS A 281 -31.77 -4.73 28.68
CA CYS A 281 -32.87 -5.61 29.08
C CYS A 281 -34.17 -4.83 29.24
#